data_AF-A0A7J5W7I1-F1
#
_entry.id   AF-A0A7J5W7I1-F1
#
_cell.length_a   1.000
_cell.length_b   1.000
_cell.length_c   1.000
_cell.angle_alpha   90.00
_cell.angle_beta   90.00
_cell.angle_gamma   90.00
#
_symmetry.space_group_name_H-M   'P 1'
#
loop_
_entity.id
_entity.type
_entity.pdbx_description
1 polymer ?
#
loop_
_entity_poly.entity_id
_entity_poly.type
_entity_poly.pdbx_seq_one_letter_code
_entity_poly.pdbx_strand_id
1 'polypeptide(L)'
;MSERADALFIVRIELATRLKSELAFAVERLGAGGFSDALLRATKVAAVDTWKSKRILAQRVGRASVRATRAIGALASRVGEFGIASEVERARDAVVSGIKGVGRRSGTAFGNAVRQRREKRFGLVTLIAAWVAFFLTAGGADLQGGAPDLDLIGGPGDHRNVFTHSVLLGLTLEVFLRFCAALVRELLDHMPEDRHPVWSSVARFTEAAKTGGIIGMYLGLSAHLIDDANLLGGATKPYVGVPFPMPMAGHQAAFAGNGVLSAATAVSEIATRTEGA
;
A
#
# COMPACT_ATOMS: atom_id res chain seq x y z
N MET A 1 46.95 -14.34 -7.44
CA MET A 1 45.47 -14.31 -7.39
C MET A 1 44.91 -14.71 -6.03
N SER A 2 45.58 -15.53 -5.21
CA SER A 2 45.12 -15.90 -3.85
C SER A 2 45.14 -14.72 -2.85
N GLU A 3 46.22 -13.94 -2.78
CA GLU A 3 46.34 -12.84 -1.80
C GLU A 3 45.21 -11.79 -1.86
N ARG A 4 44.71 -11.46 -3.07
CA ARG A 4 43.58 -10.54 -3.22
C ARG A 4 42.24 -11.15 -2.79
N ALA A 5 42.07 -12.45 -2.97
CA ALA A 5 40.89 -13.17 -2.51
C ALA A 5 40.88 -13.27 -0.98
N ASP A 6 42.04 -13.53 -0.38
CA ASP A 6 42.22 -13.63 1.06
C ASP A 6 41.99 -12.27 1.74
N ALA A 7 42.51 -11.18 1.16
CA ALA A 7 42.27 -9.82 1.66
C ALA A 7 40.77 -9.42 1.61
N LEU A 8 40.08 -9.73 0.51
CA LEU A 8 38.63 -9.46 0.39
C LEU A 8 37.80 -10.30 1.36
N PHE A 9 38.23 -11.52 1.65
CA PHE A 9 37.57 -12.40 2.62
C PHE A 9 37.69 -11.85 4.04
N ILE A 10 38.89 -11.40 4.45
CA ILE A 10 39.13 -10.80 5.77
C ILE A 10 38.29 -9.53 5.96
N VAL A 11 38.28 -8.61 5.00
CA VAL A 11 37.48 -7.37 5.06
C VAL A 11 35.98 -7.66 5.21
N ARG A 12 35.47 -8.72 4.56
CA ARG A 12 34.05 -9.12 4.68
C ARG A 12 33.73 -9.66 6.07
N ILE A 13 34.63 -10.43 6.67
CA ILE A 13 34.45 -10.95 8.04
C ILE A 13 34.48 -9.80 9.05
N GLU A 14 35.42 -8.87 8.92
CA GLU A 14 35.52 -7.70 9.80
C GLU A 14 34.26 -6.83 9.71
N LEU A 15 33.78 -6.56 8.48
CA LEU A 15 32.53 -5.83 8.28
C LEU A 15 31.35 -6.57 8.90
N ALA A 16 31.17 -7.86 8.62
CA ALA A 16 30.06 -8.64 9.17
C ALA A 16 30.09 -8.68 10.72
N THR A 17 31.28 -8.82 11.30
CA THR A 17 31.49 -8.82 12.75
C THR A 17 31.11 -7.47 13.34
N ARG A 18 31.55 -6.37 12.72
CA ARG A 18 31.19 -5.01 13.14
C ARG A 18 29.68 -4.76 13.06
N LEU A 19 29.04 -5.12 11.95
CA LEU A 19 27.59 -4.93 11.81
C LEU A 19 26.82 -5.74 12.85
N LYS A 20 27.25 -6.97 13.13
CA LYS A 20 26.66 -7.80 14.18
C LYS A 20 26.84 -7.15 15.56
N SER A 21 28.03 -6.63 15.89
CA SER A 21 28.27 -6.01 17.19
C SER A 21 27.49 -4.71 17.37
N GLU A 22 27.36 -3.89 16.32
CA GLU A 22 26.57 -2.65 16.35
C GLU A 22 25.07 -2.95 16.54
N LEU A 23 24.55 -4.02 15.91
CA LEU A 23 23.17 -4.46 16.11
C LEU A 23 22.96 -5.04 17.53
N ALA A 24 23.91 -5.86 18.00
CA ALA A 24 23.86 -6.40 19.36
C ALA A 24 23.86 -5.28 20.40
N PHE A 25 24.71 -4.27 20.24
CA PHE A 25 24.75 -3.07 21.07
C PHE A 25 23.39 -2.37 21.12
N ALA A 26 22.73 -2.18 19.97
CA ALA A 26 21.40 -1.55 19.94
C ALA A 26 20.34 -2.36 20.69
N VAL A 27 20.35 -3.69 20.52
CA VAL A 27 19.43 -4.60 21.20
C VAL A 27 19.68 -4.62 22.72
N GLU A 28 20.94 -4.70 23.13
CA GLU A 28 21.33 -4.65 24.55
C GLU A 28 20.95 -3.31 25.19
N ARG A 29 21.15 -2.20 24.48
CA ARG A 29 20.81 -0.85 24.95
C ARG A 29 19.31 -0.64 25.11
N LEU A 30 18.50 -1.27 24.26
CA LEU A 30 17.05 -1.30 24.43
C LEU A 30 16.66 -2.09 25.69
N GLY A 31 17.29 -3.24 25.92
CA GLY A 31 16.90 -4.17 26.99
C GLY A 31 15.47 -4.69 26.83
N ALA A 32 15.02 -5.54 27.75
CA ALA A 32 13.68 -6.15 27.66
C ALA A 32 12.53 -5.14 27.79
N GLY A 33 12.66 -4.17 28.69
CA GLY A 33 11.70 -3.08 28.86
C GLY A 33 11.67 -2.12 27.67
N GLY A 34 12.84 -1.69 27.19
CA GLY A 34 12.91 -0.75 26.08
C GLY A 34 12.51 -1.38 24.74
N PHE A 35 12.64 -2.70 24.55
CA PHE A 35 12.11 -3.36 23.37
C PHE A 35 10.57 -3.28 23.31
N SER A 36 9.89 -3.53 24.44
CA SER A 36 8.43 -3.39 24.52
C SER A 36 8.00 -1.94 24.26
N ASP A 37 8.72 -0.96 24.82
CA ASP A 37 8.45 0.44 24.56
C ASP A 37 8.70 0.83 23.09
N ALA A 38 9.74 0.29 22.46
CA ALA A 38 10.03 0.51 21.05
C ALA A 38 8.92 -0.06 20.16
N LEU A 39 8.39 -1.26 20.47
CA LEU A 39 7.24 -1.82 19.78
C LEU A 39 5.99 -0.94 19.92
N LEU A 40 5.71 -0.44 21.13
CA LEU A 40 4.58 0.46 21.39
C LEU A 40 4.74 1.80 20.64
N ARG A 41 5.93 2.40 20.67
CA ARG A 41 6.23 3.62 19.92
C ARG A 41 6.10 3.42 18.42
N ALA A 42 6.69 2.35 17.88
CA ALA A 42 6.58 2.01 16.46
C ALA A 42 5.11 1.81 16.04
N THR A 43 4.31 1.13 16.87
CA THR A 43 2.87 0.94 16.63
C THR A 43 2.13 2.27 16.63
N LYS A 44 2.40 3.14 17.61
CA LYS A 44 1.79 4.47 17.70
C LYS A 44 2.15 5.33 16.49
N VAL A 45 3.43 5.37 16.10
CA VAL A 45 3.90 6.09 14.91
C VAL A 45 3.20 5.57 13.66
N ALA A 46 3.14 4.25 13.48
CA ALA A 46 2.48 3.63 12.35
C ALA A 46 1.00 3.99 12.25
N ALA A 47 0.25 3.86 13.36
CA ALA A 47 -1.17 4.18 13.41
C ALA A 47 -1.43 5.67 13.14
N VAL A 48 -0.64 6.56 13.75
CA VAL A 48 -0.75 8.02 13.55
C VAL A 48 -0.45 8.41 12.11
N ASP A 49 0.58 7.83 11.50
CA ASP A 49 0.96 8.15 10.13
C ASP A 49 -0.03 7.59 9.11
N THR A 50 -0.58 6.39 9.34
CA THR A 50 -1.70 5.87 8.54
C THR A 50 -2.90 6.80 8.65
N TRP A 51 -3.27 7.20 9.86
CA TRP A 51 -4.38 8.13 10.08
C TRP A 51 -4.19 9.47 9.36
N LYS A 52 -2.98 10.07 9.46
CA LYS A 52 -2.64 11.30 8.73
C LYS A 52 -2.78 11.13 7.22
N SER A 53 -2.25 10.04 6.65
CA SER A 53 -2.37 9.73 5.22
C SER A 53 -3.84 9.61 4.79
N LYS A 54 -4.66 8.92 5.58
CA LYS A 54 -6.10 8.74 5.29
C LYS A 54 -6.91 10.01 5.48
N ARG A 55 -6.55 10.87 6.44
CA ARG A 55 -7.15 12.21 6.58
C ARG A 55 -6.87 13.07 5.33
N ILE A 56 -5.65 13.04 4.81
CA ILE A 56 -5.29 13.77 3.57
C ILE A 56 -6.09 13.22 2.39
N LEU A 57 -6.18 11.90 2.26
CA LEU A 57 -7.02 11.26 1.25
C LEU A 57 -8.48 11.71 1.38
N ALA A 58 -9.07 11.64 2.56
CA ALA A 58 -10.45 12.06 2.80
C ALA A 58 -10.68 13.53 2.44
N GLN A 59 -9.73 14.42 2.74
CA GLN A 59 -9.79 15.82 2.32
C GLN A 59 -9.70 15.99 0.79
N ARG A 60 -8.91 15.15 0.10
CA ARG A 60 -8.76 15.21 -1.37
C ARG A 60 -9.96 14.61 -2.08
N VAL A 61 -10.40 13.42 -1.65
CA VAL A 61 -11.60 12.73 -2.14
C VAL A 61 -12.84 13.54 -1.83
N GLY A 62 -13.04 14.01 -0.59
CA GLY A 62 -14.18 14.87 -0.24
C GLY A 62 -14.26 16.13 -1.11
N ARG A 63 -13.12 16.79 -1.37
CA ARG A 63 -13.07 17.93 -2.31
C ARG A 63 -13.37 17.55 -3.76
N ALA A 64 -13.05 16.32 -4.18
CA ALA A 64 -13.36 15.82 -5.51
C ALA A 64 -14.83 15.38 -5.62
N SER A 65 -15.36 14.68 -4.61
CA SER A 65 -16.76 14.26 -4.50
C SER A 65 -17.68 15.46 -4.45
N VAL A 66 -17.40 16.49 -3.64
CA VAL A 66 -18.19 17.74 -3.64
C VAL A 66 -18.19 18.42 -5.02
N ARG A 67 -17.06 18.40 -5.74
CA ARG A 67 -16.98 18.92 -7.12
C ARG A 67 -17.80 18.08 -8.09
N ALA A 68 -17.72 16.75 -8.00
CA ALA A 68 -18.48 15.82 -8.81
C ALA A 68 -19.99 15.94 -8.54
N THR A 69 -20.43 15.96 -7.28
CA THR A 69 -21.84 16.14 -6.89
C THR A 69 -22.38 17.50 -7.31
N ARG A 70 -21.59 18.58 -7.26
CA ARG A 70 -22.02 19.89 -7.80
C ARG A 70 -22.14 19.87 -9.32
N ALA A 71 -21.22 19.20 -10.02
CA ALA A 71 -21.29 19.04 -11.47
C ALA A 71 -22.50 18.17 -11.89
N ILE A 72 -22.76 17.08 -11.16
CA ILE A 72 -23.92 16.20 -11.36
C ILE A 72 -25.21 16.94 -11.00
N GLY A 73 -25.27 17.70 -9.90
CA GLY A 73 -26.44 18.51 -9.54
C GLY A 73 -26.74 19.64 -10.53
N ALA A 74 -25.70 20.20 -11.18
CA ALA A 74 -25.85 21.15 -12.28
C ALA A 74 -26.29 20.49 -13.60
N LEU A 75 -26.09 19.18 -13.74
CA LEU A 75 -26.51 18.38 -14.89
C LEU A 75 -27.92 17.78 -14.68
N ALA A 76 -28.24 17.34 -13.47
CA ALA A 76 -29.54 16.80 -13.05
C ALA A 76 -30.62 17.88 -12.99
N SER A 77 -30.24 19.12 -12.65
CA SER A 77 -31.14 20.28 -12.82
C SER A 77 -31.45 20.62 -14.29
N ARG A 78 -30.82 19.93 -15.25
CA ARG A 78 -31.07 20.06 -16.70
C ARG A 78 -31.78 18.86 -17.34
N VAL A 79 -31.92 17.72 -16.65
CA VAL A 79 -32.44 16.48 -17.26
C VAL A 79 -33.36 15.77 -16.25
N GLY A 80 -34.67 16.00 -16.39
CA GLY A 80 -35.70 15.64 -15.41
C GLY A 80 -36.33 14.24 -15.54
N GLU A 81 -35.84 13.36 -16.40
CA GLU A 81 -36.45 12.03 -16.62
C GLU A 81 -35.35 11.06 -17.06
N PHE A 82 -34.87 10.11 -16.25
CA PHE A 82 -34.33 8.83 -16.75
C PHE A 82 -34.09 7.85 -15.60
N GLY A 83 -34.51 6.59 -15.79
CA GLY A 83 -34.61 5.55 -14.75
C GLY A 83 -33.28 5.03 -14.20
N ILE A 84 -33.42 4.40 -13.02
CA ILE A 84 -32.37 3.90 -12.10
C ILE A 84 -31.32 3.00 -12.79
N ALA A 85 -31.69 2.24 -13.83
CA ALA A 85 -30.75 1.39 -14.57
C ALA A 85 -29.68 2.19 -15.34
N SER A 86 -30.07 3.31 -15.96
CA SER A 86 -29.13 4.17 -16.71
C SER A 86 -28.18 4.94 -15.80
N GLU A 87 -28.58 5.18 -14.54
CA GLU A 87 -27.73 5.77 -13.51
C GLU A 87 -26.71 4.76 -12.97
N VAL A 88 -27.07 3.48 -12.87
CA VAL A 88 -26.13 2.41 -12.50
C VAL A 88 -25.09 2.17 -13.59
N GLU A 89 -25.48 2.16 -14.86
CA GLU A 89 -24.51 2.09 -15.98
C GLU A 89 -23.62 3.34 -16.05
N ARG A 90 -24.18 4.54 -15.87
CA ARG A 90 -23.37 5.77 -15.81
C ARG A 90 -22.44 5.80 -14.60
N ALA A 91 -22.86 5.28 -13.44
CA ALA A 91 -22.00 5.13 -12.28
C ALA A 91 -20.88 4.12 -12.53
N ARG A 92 -21.17 2.99 -13.18
CA ARG A 92 -20.17 2.01 -13.65
C ARG A 92 -19.17 2.66 -14.60
N ASP A 93 -19.63 3.38 -15.60
CA ASP A 93 -18.76 4.04 -16.59
C ASP A 93 -17.93 5.17 -15.98
N ALA A 94 -18.50 5.95 -15.06
CA ALA A 94 -17.78 6.96 -14.30
C ALA A 94 -16.72 6.34 -13.38
N VAL A 95 -17.03 5.20 -12.75
CA VAL A 95 -16.08 4.41 -11.96
C VAL A 95 -14.98 3.85 -12.85
N VAL A 96 -15.31 3.22 -13.98
CA VAL A 96 -14.33 2.66 -14.94
C VAL A 96 -13.45 3.76 -15.55
N SER A 97 -14.02 4.89 -15.92
CA SER A 97 -13.28 6.06 -16.41
C SER A 97 -12.39 6.67 -15.31
N GLY A 98 -12.91 6.75 -14.09
CA GLY A 98 -12.17 7.15 -12.89
C GLY A 98 -10.97 6.24 -12.63
N ILE A 99 -11.16 4.92 -12.70
CA ILE A 99 -10.12 3.88 -12.58
C ILE A 99 -9.08 4.06 -13.67
N LYS A 100 -9.49 4.18 -14.95
CA LYS A 100 -8.56 4.38 -16.08
C LYS A 100 -7.77 5.69 -15.94
N GLY A 101 -8.43 6.76 -15.49
CA GLY A 101 -7.81 8.07 -15.24
C GLY A 101 -6.88 8.07 -14.03
N VAL A 102 -7.19 7.30 -13.00
CA VAL A 102 -6.31 7.04 -11.84
C VAL A 102 -5.11 6.20 -12.27
N GLY A 103 -5.30 5.11 -13.02
CA GLY A 103 -4.23 4.28 -13.55
C GLY A 103 -3.24 5.06 -14.42
N ARG A 104 -3.75 5.87 -15.36
CA ARG A 104 -2.92 6.75 -16.21
C ARG A 104 -2.09 7.75 -15.39
N ARG A 105 -2.73 8.45 -14.44
CA ARG A 105 -2.07 9.45 -13.58
C ARG A 105 -1.06 8.81 -12.63
N SER A 106 -1.38 7.63 -12.10
CA SER A 106 -0.47 6.84 -11.25
C SER A 106 0.78 6.46 -12.03
N GLY A 107 0.62 5.96 -13.27
CA GLY A 107 1.75 5.59 -14.13
C GLY A 107 2.65 6.78 -14.48
N THR A 108 2.08 7.96 -14.76
CA THR A 108 2.87 9.17 -15.07
C THR A 108 3.60 9.72 -13.84
N ALA A 109 2.90 9.84 -12.70
CA ALA A 109 3.51 10.33 -11.46
C ALA A 109 4.62 9.39 -10.97
N PHE A 110 4.38 8.09 -11.04
CA PHE A 110 5.36 7.06 -10.71
C PHE A 110 6.56 7.08 -11.67
N GLY A 111 6.32 7.18 -12.98
CA GLY A 111 7.39 7.27 -13.99
C GLY A 111 8.28 8.50 -13.82
N ASN A 112 7.71 9.62 -13.39
CA ASN A 112 8.45 10.84 -13.09
C ASN A 112 9.29 10.70 -11.81
N ALA A 113 8.76 10.07 -10.76
CA ALA A 113 9.49 9.81 -9.51
C ALA A 113 10.74 8.92 -9.73
N VAL A 114 10.66 7.93 -10.62
CA VAL A 114 11.78 7.02 -10.94
C VAL A 114 12.91 7.69 -11.74
N ARG A 115 12.64 8.81 -12.45
CA ARG A 115 13.60 9.42 -13.40
C ARG A 115 14.65 10.36 -12.76
N GLN A 116 14.56 10.75 -11.49
CA GLN A 116 15.53 11.68 -10.87
C GLN A 116 16.89 11.03 -10.54
N ARG A 117 18.00 11.59 -11.06
CA ARG A 117 19.32 10.91 -11.20
C ARG A 117 20.07 10.58 -9.89
N ARG A 118 19.91 11.34 -8.81
CA ARG A 118 20.66 11.17 -7.53
C ARG A 118 20.03 10.13 -6.59
N GLU A 119 18.79 9.75 -6.89
CA GLU A 119 17.91 8.89 -6.10
C GLU A 119 17.66 7.52 -6.76
N LYS A 120 18.21 7.27 -7.98
CA LYS A 120 17.88 6.09 -8.81
C LYS A 120 17.90 4.74 -8.09
N ARG A 121 18.84 4.54 -7.15
CA ARG A 121 18.93 3.30 -6.36
C ARG A 121 17.73 3.14 -5.44
N PHE A 122 17.31 4.20 -4.76
CA PHE A 122 16.12 4.18 -3.89
C PHE A 122 14.83 4.22 -4.70
N GLY A 123 14.80 4.91 -5.84
CA GLY A 123 13.70 4.83 -6.81
C GLY A 123 13.49 3.40 -7.33
N LEU A 124 14.57 2.66 -7.60
CA LEU A 124 14.50 1.25 -7.98
C LEU A 124 13.97 0.38 -6.84
N VAL A 125 14.38 0.63 -5.60
CA VAL A 125 13.86 -0.09 -4.42
C VAL A 125 12.38 0.16 -4.23
N THR A 126 11.95 1.42 -4.33
CA THR A 126 10.53 1.79 -4.31
C THR A 126 9.77 1.05 -5.40
N LEU A 127 10.31 0.98 -6.62
CA LEU A 127 9.70 0.24 -7.73
C LEU A 127 9.61 -1.27 -7.46
N ILE A 128 10.71 -1.90 -7.03
CA ILE A 128 10.73 -3.34 -6.74
C ILE A 128 9.76 -3.67 -5.61
N ALA A 129 9.78 -2.90 -4.52
CA ALA A 129 8.87 -3.09 -3.40
C ALA A 129 7.40 -2.89 -3.83
N ALA A 130 7.13 -1.89 -4.67
CA ALA A 130 5.79 -1.69 -5.23
C ALA A 130 5.35 -2.87 -6.12
N TRP A 131 6.23 -3.38 -6.98
CA TRP A 131 5.93 -4.53 -7.82
C TRP A 131 5.67 -5.81 -7.00
N VAL A 132 6.55 -6.11 -6.05
CA VAL A 132 6.39 -7.27 -5.16
C VAL A 132 5.09 -7.16 -4.38
N ALA A 133 4.85 -6.01 -3.73
CA ALA A 133 3.62 -5.80 -2.96
C ALA A 133 2.36 -5.83 -3.83
N PHE A 134 2.43 -5.30 -5.05
CA PHE A 134 1.34 -5.37 -6.03
C PHE A 134 0.99 -6.81 -6.32
N PHE A 135 1.94 -7.66 -6.71
CA PHE A 135 1.62 -9.05 -7.07
C PHE A 135 1.18 -9.89 -5.87
N LEU A 136 1.73 -9.60 -4.68
CA LEU A 136 1.30 -10.26 -3.45
C LEU A 136 -0.15 -9.93 -3.06
N THR A 137 -0.64 -8.71 -3.33
CA THR A 137 -2.03 -8.35 -3.04
C THR A 137 -2.98 -8.52 -4.21
N ALA A 138 -2.47 -8.47 -5.44
CA ALA A 138 -3.25 -8.73 -6.65
C ALA A 138 -3.61 -10.21 -6.78
N GLY A 139 -2.77 -11.12 -6.28
CA GLY A 139 -2.88 -12.54 -6.59
C GLY A 139 -2.17 -12.88 -7.90
N GLY A 140 -0.92 -12.44 -8.07
CA GLY A 140 -0.17 -12.75 -9.29
C GLY A 140 -0.71 -12.04 -10.54
N ALA A 141 -0.47 -12.64 -11.71
CA ALA A 141 -0.75 -12.03 -13.01
C ALA A 141 -2.21 -12.24 -13.49
N ASP A 142 -2.88 -13.27 -12.97
CA ASP A 142 -4.28 -13.60 -13.21
C ASP A 142 -5.22 -12.96 -12.19
N LEU A 143 -4.66 -12.23 -11.21
CA LEU A 143 -5.38 -11.53 -10.15
C LEU A 143 -6.12 -12.46 -9.18
N GLN A 144 -5.70 -13.73 -9.09
CA GLN A 144 -6.31 -14.76 -8.25
C GLN A 144 -5.33 -15.19 -7.16
N GLY A 145 -5.79 -15.32 -5.92
CA GLY A 145 -4.93 -15.60 -4.77
C GLY A 145 -4.41 -14.33 -4.08
N GLY A 146 -3.21 -14.44 -3.51
CA GLY A 146 -2.56 -13.33 -2.80
C GLY A 146 -3.17 -13.06 -1.41
N ALA A 147 -2.88 -11.87 -0.88
CA ALA A 147 -3.29 -11.49 0.46
C ALA A 147 -4.82 -11.49 0.71
N PRO A 148 -5.68 -11.06 -0.24
CA PRO A 148 -7.14 -11.14 -0.07
C PRO A 148 -7.63 -12.59 0.14
N ASP A 149 -7.08 -13.52 -0.65
CA ASP A 149 -7.49 -14.92 -0.66
C ASP A 149 -6.85 -15.76 0.47
N LEU A 150 -6.13 -15.14 1.42
CA LEU A 150 -5.69 -15.84 2.63
C LEU A 150 -6.87 -16.29 3.51
N ASP A 151 -8.07 -15.72 3.31
CA ASP A 151 -9.30 -16.22 3.93
C ASP A 151 -9.66 -17.66 3.51
N LEU A 152 -9.14 -18.15 2.37
CA LEU A 152 -9.28 -19.54 1.96
C LEU A 152 -8.63 -20.53 2.93
N ILE A 153 -7.75 -20.08 3.82
CA ILE A 153 -7.22 -20.90 4.93
C ILE A 153 -8.35 -21.31 5.90
N GLY A 154 -9.36 -20.44 6.08
CA GLY A 154 -10.58 -20.76 6.83
C GLY A 154 -11.53 -21.71 6.07
N GLY A 155 -11.33 -21.82 4.75
CA GLY A 155 -12.03 -22.72 3.85
C GLY A 155 -12.72 -21.97 2.70
N PRO A 156 -13.21 -22.67 1.66
CA PRO A 156 -13.85 -22.02 0.50
C PRO A 156 -15.11 -21.22 0.83
N GLY A 157 -15.76 -21.52 1.96
CA GLY A 157 -16.95 -20.83 2.45
C GLY A 157 -16.66 -19.46 3.06
N ASP A 158 -15.40 -19.18 3.42
CA ASP A 158 -14.95 -17.89 3.94
C ASP A 158 -14.38 -16.99 2.84
N HIS A 159 -14.28 -17.48 1.61
CA HIS A 159 -13.73 -16.73 0.48
C HIS A 159 -14.51 -15.44 0.26
N ARG A 160 -13.78 -14.35 0.01
CA ARG A 160 -14.33 -13.00 -0.11
C ARG A 160 -14.88 -12.48 1.21
N ASN A 161 -14.15 -12.71 2.30
CA ASN A 161 -14.48 -12.13 3.58
C ASN A 161 -14.41 -10.59 3.49
N VAL A 162 -15.37 -9.90 4.12
CA VAL A 162 -15.43 -8.43 4.11
C VAL A 162 -14.16 -7.76 4.63
N PHE A 163 -13.41 -8.43 5.52
CA PHE A 163 -12.15 -7.91 6.03
C PHE A 163 -11.02 -8.04 5.00
N THR A 164 -10.83 -9.23 4.43
CA THR A 164 -9.72 -9.54 3.51
C THR A 164 -9.93 -8.93 2.12
N HIS A 165 -11.18 -8.84 1.66
CA HIS A 165 -11.54 -8.32 0.35
C HIS A 165 -12.07 -6.88 0.40
N SER A 166 -11.48 -6.05 1.24
CA SER A 166 -11.82 -4.63 1.30
C SER A 166 -10.59 -3.78 1.59
N VAL A 167 -10.79 -2.47 1.64
CA VAL A 167 -9.76 -1.52 2.06
C VAL A 167 -9.23 -1.80 3.48
N LEU A 168 -9.94 -2.57 4.30
CA LEU A 168 -9.52 -2.93 5.67
C LEU A 168 -8.24 -3.77 5.67
N LEU A 169 -8.10 -4.71 4.74
CA LEU A 169 -6.84 -5.45 4.54
C LEU A 169 -5.71 -4.48 4.20
N GLY A 170 -5.95 -3.56 3.25
CA GLY A 170 -4.97 -2.54 2.87
C GLY A 170 -4.55 -1.65 4.04
N LEU A 171 -5.49 -1.23 4.88
CA LEU A 171 -5.21 -0.45 6.10
C LEU A 171 -4.35 -1.23 7.09
N THR A 172 -4.66 -2.51 7.29
CA THR A 172 -3.93 -3.38 8.22
C THR A 172 -2.50 -3.59 7.75
N LEU A 173 -2.31 -3.92 6.48
CA LEU A 173 -0.99 -4.10 5.87
C LEU A 173 -0.20 -2.78 5.81
N GLU A 174 -0.85 -1.64 5.59
CA GLU A 174 -0.18 -0.32 5.66
C GLU A 174 0.35 -0.03 7.07
N VAL A 175 -0.47 -0.24 8.11
CA VAL A 175 -0.03 -0.09 9.51
C VAL A 175 1.16 -1.01 9.77
N PHE A 176 1.11 -2.26 9.31
CA PHE A 176 2.22 -3.20 9.44
C PHE A 176 3.50 -2.72 8.75
N LEU A 177 3.43 -2.27 7.49
CA LEU A 177 4.60 -1.75 6.76
C LEU A 177 5.19 -0.49 7.43
N ARG A 178 4.34 0.42 7.92
CA ARG A 178 4.79 1.60 8.67
C ARG A 178 5.39 1.21 10.01
N PHE A 179 4.83 0.21 10.69
CA PHE A 179 5.34 -0.33 11.94
C PHE A 179 6.74 -0.93 11.75
N CYS A 180 6.96 -1.77 10.74
CA CYS A 180 8.29 -2.34 10.45
C CYS A 180 9.34 -1.25 10.22
N ALA A 181 8.99 -0.21 9.46
CA ALA A 181 9.92 0.90 9.22
C ALA A 181 10.20 1.72 10.48
N ALA A 182 9.19 1.98 11.30
CA ALA A 182 9.36 2.67 12.57
C ALA A 182 10.21 1.85 13.55
N LEU A 183 10.03 0.53 13.60
CA LEU A 183 10.83 -0.37 14.43
C LEU A 183 12.29 -0.41 13.99
N VAL A 184 12.57 -0.40 12.68
CA VAL A 184 13.95 -0.26 12.18
C VAL A 184 14.56 1.05 12.66
N ARG A 185 13.83 2.17 12.60
CA ARG A 185 14.34 3.46 13.10
C ARG A 185 14.63 3.42 14.60
N GLU A 186 13.72 2.87 15.40
CA GLU A 186 13.94 2.68 16.84
C GLU A 186 15.23 1.88 17.11
N LEU A 187 15.50 0.81 16.37
CA LEU A 187 16.75 0.06 16.48
C LEU A 187 17.97 0.92 16.10
N LEU A 188 17.88 1.68 15.01
CA LEU A 188 18.98 2.52 14.53
C LEU A 188 19.29 3.70 15.47
N ASP A 189 18.29 4.23 16.18
CA ASP A 189 18.46 5.32 17.15
C ASP A 189 19.19 4.85 18.42
N HIS A 190 19.28 3.54 18.66
CA HIS A 190 20.00 2.94 19.79
C HIS A 190 21.38 2.37 19.41
N MET A 191 21.79 2.49 18.13
CA MET A 191 23.14 2.10 17.69
C MET A 191 24.22 3.04 18.23
N PRO A 192 25.50 2.62 18.23
CA PRO A 192 26.58 3.49 18.66
C PRO A 192 26.72 4.72 17.74
N GLU A 193 27.33 5.80 18.27
CA GLU A 193 27.48 7.07 17.55
C GLU A 193 28.38 6.92 16.32
N ASP A 194 29.40 6.06 16.40
CA ASP A 194 30.36 5.74 15.35
C ASP A 194 29.93 4.56 14.47
N ARG A 195 28.63 4.23 14.44
CA ARG A 195 28.08 3.12 13.64
C ARG A 195 28.47 3.17 12.17
N HIS A 196 28.58 2.01 11.54
CA HIS A 196 28.94 1.91 10.14
C HIS A 196 27.93 2.62 9.21
N PRO A 197 28.37 3.35 8.16
CA PRO A 197 27.47 4.10 7.26
C PRO A 197 26.41 3.27 6.50
N VAL A 198 26.57 1.94 6.47
CA VAL A 198 25.57 1.05 5.87
C VAL A 198 24.20 1.17 6.54
N TRP A 199 24.16 1.48 7.85
CA TRP A 199 22.90 1.64 8.57
C TRP A 199 22.08 2.83 8.10
N SER A 200 22.74 3.92 7.72
CA SER A 200 22.08 5.04 7.05
C SER A 200 21.50 4.63 5.70
N SER A 201 22.15 3.69 5.00
CA SER A 201 21.59 3.11 3.78
C SER A 201 20.38 2.25 4.11
N VAL A 202 20.46 1.35 5.11
CA VAL A 202 19.34 0.52 5.58
C VAL A 202 18.12 1.38 5.91
N ALA A 203 18.28 2.47 6.67
CA ALA A 203 17.19 3.40 6.96
C ALA A 203 16.50 3.91 5.69
N ARG A 204 17.28 4.38 4.72
CA ARG A 204 16.75 4.89 3.43
C ARG A 204 16.12 3.79 2.59
N PHE A 205 16.70 2.58 2.57
CA PHE A 205 16.14 1.42 1.87
C PHE A 205 14.79 1.03 2.47
N THR A 206 14.69 0.96 3.80
CA THR A 206 13.45 0.64 4.51
C THR A 206 12.37 1.68 4.23
N GLU A 207 12.72 2.96 4.18
CA GLU A 207 11.77 4.03 3.85
C GLU A 207 11.27 3.98 2.40
N ALA A 208 12.19 3.74 1.46
CA ALA A 208 11.86 3.54 0.05
C ALA A 208 10.98 2.31 -0.15
N ALA A 209 11.35 1.18 0.48
CA ALA A 209 10.63 -0.08 0.40
C ALA A 209 9.24 0.01 1.03
N LYS A 210 9.10 0.65 2.20
CA LYS A 210 7.78 0.93 2.80
C LYS A 210 6.90 1.73 1.85
N THR A 211 7.44 2.81 1.27
CA THR A 211 6.68 3.70 0.40
C THR A 211 6.20 2.96 -0.85
N GLY A 212 7.13 2.25 -1.52
CA GLY A 212 6.82 1.41 -2.66
C GLY A 212 5.81 0.34 -2.31
N GLY A 213 6.04 -0.37 -1.20
CA GLY A 213 5.17 -1.42 -0.69
C GLY A 213 3.74 -0.95 -0.47
N ILE A 214 3.52 0.19 0.20
CA ILE A 214 2.18 0.74 0.42
C ILE A 214 1.49 1.06 -0.91
N ILE A 215 2.19 1.74 -1.84
CA ILE A 215 1.64 2.10 -3.15
C ILE A 215 1.27 0.84 -3.94
N GLY A 216 2.21 -0.09 -4.06
CA GLY A 216 2.03 -1.35 -4.77
C GLY A 216 0.90 -2.19 -4.22
N MET A 217 0.88 -2.36 -2.89
CA MET A 217 -0.15 -3.10 -2.16
C MET A 217 -1.55 -2.57 -2.44
N TYR A 218 -1.78 -1.26 -2.37
CA TYR A 218 -3.09 -0.67 -2.67
C TYR A 218 -3.46 -0.75 -4.16
N LEU A 219 -2.48 -0.67 -5.06
CA LEU A 219 -2.74 -0.89 -6.50
C LEU A 219 -3.09 -2.35 -6.79
N GLY A 220 -2.41 -3.32 -6.15
CA GLY A 220 -2.69 -4.74 -6.32
C GLY A 220 -4.05 -5.11 -5.73
N LEU A 221 -4.35 -4.63 -4.54
CA LEU A 221 -5.67 -4.76 -3.92
C LEU A 221 -6.76 -4.12 -4.78
N SER A 222 -6.48 -2.96 -5.38
CA SER A 222 -7.41 -2.35 -6.34
C SER A 222 -7.66 -3.26 -7.53
N ALA A 223 -6.63 -3.86 -8.12
CA ALA A 223 -6.78 -4.73 -9.28
C ALA A 223 -7.62 -5.97 -8.95
N HIS A 224 -7.29 -6.64 -7.85
CA HIS A 224 -8.00 -7.82 -7.36
C HIS A 224 -9.50 -7.54 -7.11
N LEU A 225 -9.82 -6.46 -6.39
CA LEU A 225 -11.20 -6.13 -6.07
C LEU A 225 -12.02 -5.65 -7.29
N ILE A 226 -11.35 -5.06 -8.29
CA ILE A 226 -12.00 -4.70 -9.56
C ILE A 226 -12.30 -5.96 -10.38
N ASP A 227 -11.42 -6.97 -10.35
CA ASP A 227 -11.67 -8.26 -10.97
C ASP A 227 -12.86 -8.97 -10.33
N ASP A 228 -12.90 -9.02 -8.99
CA ASP A 228 -14.00 -9.58 -8.21
C ASP A 228 -15.35 -8.88 -8.45
N ALA A 229 -15.31 -7.56 -8.73
CA ALA A 229 -16.49 -6.81 -9.13
C ALA A 229 -17.02 -7.19 -10.53
N ASN A 230 -16.36 -8.13 -11.23
CA ASN A 230 -16.61 -8.50 -12.61
C ASN A 230 -16.51 -7.31 -13.58
N LEU A 231 -15.56 -6.41 -13.34
CA LEU A 231 -15.31 -5.30 -14.26
C LEU A 231 -14.26 -5.64 -15.34
N LEU A 232 -13.58 -6.77 -15.20
CA LEU A 232 -12.57 -7.28 -16.15
C LEU A 232 -13.02 -8.55 -16.90
N GLY A 233 -14.25 -9.03 -16.68
CA GLY A 233 -14.84 -10.14 -17.44
C GLY A 233 -14.86 -11.50 -16.73
N GLY A 234 -14.75 -11.54 -15.40
CA GLY A 234 -14.87 -12.75 -14.57
C GLY A 234 -16.29 -13.07 -14.07
N ALA A 235 -16.39 -13.78 -12.95
CA ALA A 235 -17.65 -14.03 -12.25
C ALA A 235 -17.53 -13.54 -10.80
N THR A 236 -18.50 -12.75 -10.33
CA THR A 236 -18.54 -12.28 -8.94
C THR A 236 -19.16 -13.34 -8.04
N LYS A 237 -18.48 -13.69 -6.94
CA LYS A 237 -19.16 -14.34 -5.79
C LYS A 237 -19.48 -13.28 -4.74
N PRO A 238 -20.53 -13.46 -3.93
CA PRO A 238 -20.89 -12.49 -2.91
C PRO A 238 -19.82 -12.39 -1.82
N TYR A 239 -19.79 -11.25 -1.14
CA TYR A 239 -19.04 -11.10 0.11
C TYR A 239 -19.55 -12.06 1.18
N VAL A 240 -18.62 -12.56 2.00
CA VAL A 240 -18.90 -13.27 3.24
C VAL A 240 -18.71 -12.34 4.44
N GLY A 241 -19.56 -12.47 5.46
CA GLY A 241 -19.46 -11.70 6.70
C GLY A 241 -20.17 -10.33 6.69
N VAL A 242 -20.99 -10.03 5.68
CA VAL A 242 -21.85 -8.83 5.68
C VAL A 242 -23.05 -9.06 6.61
N PRO A 243 -23.35 -8.17 7.57
CA PRO A 243 -24.39 -8.41 8.59
C PRO A 243 -25.82 -8.16 8.08
N PHE A 244 -26.01 -7.96 6.78
CA PHE A 244 -27.30 -7.71 6.15
C PHE A 244 -27.34 -8.34 4.74
N PRO A 245 -28.53 -8.76 4.27
CA PRO A 245 -28.68 -9.31 2.94
C PRO A 245 -28.43 -8.23 1.88
N MET A 246 -27.72 -8.61 0.81
CA MET A 246 -27.36 -7.71 -0.27
C MET A 246 -27.58 -8.42 -1.62
N PRO A 247 -28.23 -7.78 -2.62
CA PRO A 247 -28.30 -8.36 -3.95
C PRO A 247 -26.91 -8.42 -4.59
N MET A 248 -26.70 -9.31 -5.57
CA MET A 248 -25.41 -9.46 -6.25
C MET A 248 -24.85 -8.13 -6.80
N ALA A 249 -25.72 -7.27 -7.35
CA ALA A 249 -25.34 -5.94 -7.80
C ALA A 249 -24.75 -5.07 -6.67
N GLY A 250 -25.25 -5.23 -5.43
CA GLY A 250 -24.69 -4.56 -4.26
C GLY A 250 -23.29 -5.09 -3.92
N HIS A 251 -23.07 -6.40 -4.00
CA HIS A 251 -21.74 -6.98 -3.75
C HIS A 251 -20.73 -6.48 -4.79
N GLN A 252 -21.10 -6.50 -6.08
CA GLN A 252 -20.29 -5.95 -7.17
C GLN A 252 -19.95 -4.47 -6.95
N ALA A 253 -20.93 -3.65 -6.56
CA ALA A 253 -20.71 -2.25 -6.25
C ALA A 253 -19.77 -2.04 -5.05
N ALA A 254 -19.89 -2.88 -4.02
CA ALA A 254 -19.02 -2.83 -2.85
C ALA A 254 -17.58 -3.23 -3.18
N PHE A 255 -17.36 -4.28 -3.97
CA PHE A 255 -16.02 -4.65 -4.48
C PHE A 255 -15.42 -3.52 -5.32
N ALA A 256 -16.19 -3.00 -6.29
CA ALA A 256 -15.74 -1.89 -7.15
C ALA A 256 -15.41 -0.65 -6.32
N GLY A 257 -16.23 -0.30 -5.33
CA GLY A 257 -16.01 0.83 -4.44
C GLY A 257 -14.72 0.69 -3.63
N ASN A 258 -14.47 -0.50 -3.06
CA ASN A 258 -13.21 -0.77 -2.35
C ASN A 258 -12.00 -0.77 -3.29
N GLY A 259 -12.15 -1.28 -4.52
CA GLY A 259 -11.11 -1.21 -5.54
C GLY A 259 -10.74 0.23 -5.88
N VAL A 260 -11.74 1.07 -6.19
CA VAL A 260 -11.54 2.51 -6.46
C VAL A 260 -10.90 3.24 -5.29
N LEU A 261 -11.37 2.97 -4.06
CA LEU A 261 -10.82 3.60 -2.87
C LEU A 261 -9.36 3.21 -2.64
N SER A 262 -9.01 1.95 -2.91
CA SER A 262 -7.63 1.45 -2.86
C SER A 262 -6.75 2.17 -3.88
N ALA A 263 -7.20 2.28 -5.15
CA ALA A 263 -6.49 3.04 -6.17
C ALA A 263 -6.30 4.52 -5.80
N ALA A 264 -7.35 5.16 -5.28
CA ALA A 264 -7.29 6.55 -4.81
C ALA A 264 -6.29 6.72 -3.66
N THR A 265 -6.20 5.72 -2.77
CA THR A 265 -5.23 5.69 -1.67
C THR A 265 -3.80 5.66 -2.20
N ALA A 266 -3.52 4.78 -3.17
CA ALA A 266 -2.20 4.70 -3.82
C ALA A 266 -1.82 6.03 -4.49
N VAL A 267 -2.73 6.66 -5.24
CA VAL A 267 -2.50 7.98 -5.86
C VAL A 267 -2.21 9.05 -4.80
N SER A 268 -2.97 9.06 -3.71
CA SER A 268 -2.78 10.05 -2.66
C SER A 268 -1.41 9.90 -2.00
N GLU A 269 -0.95 8.67 -1.77
CA GLU A 269 0.38 8.40 -1.21
C GLU A 269 1.51 8.81 -2.18
N ILE A 270 1.32 8.67 -3.50
CA ILE A 270 2.27 9.21 -4.49
C ILE A 270 2.30 10.75 -4.38
N ALA A 271 1.14 11.40 -4.37
CA ALA A 271 1.04 12.85 -4.42
C ALA A 271 1.54 13.54 -3.14
N THR A 272 1.35 12.97 -1.95
CA THR A 272 1.91 13.52 -0.70
C THR A 272 3.44 13.51 -0.69
N ARG A 273 4.07 12.63 -1.48
CA ARG A 273 5.54 12.52 -1.57
C ARG A 273 6.14 13.46 -2.59
N THR A 274 5.44 13.72 -3.69
CA THR A 274 5.90 14.70 -4.69
C THR A 274 5.76 16.15 -4.21
N GLU A 275 4.84 16.43 -3.29
CA GLU A 275 4.63 17.77 -2.71
C GLU A 275 5.59 18.10 -1.55
N GLY A 276 6.27 17.08 -0.99
CA GLY A 276 7.20 17.22 0.13
C GLY A 276 8.68 17.04 -0.22
N ALA A 277 9.02 16.96 -1.51
CA ALA A 277 10.37 16.85 -2.05
C ALA A 277 10.75 18.11 -2.83
#